data_AF-A0AAD4V9U1-F1
#
_entry.id   AF-A0AAD4V9U1-F1
#
_cell.length_a   1.000
_cell.length_b   1.000
_cell.length_c   1.000
_cell.angle_alpha   90.00
_cell.angle_beta   90.00
_cell.angle_gamma   90.00
#
_symmetry.space_group_name_H-M   'P 1'
#
loop_
_entity.id
_entity.type
_entity.pdbx_description
1 polymer ?
#
loop_
_entity_poly.entity_id
_entity_poly.type
_entity_poly.pdbx_seq_one_letter_code
_entity_poly.pdbx_strand_id
1 'polypeptide(L)'
;MNIKCRYSGSTPHCAVVVATIRGLKMQGDGLEIVAGKPRSNACITENVALVEAGYVNFGQAYISNTKVYGAGAYDAVICIHHADDGRAAVSHFLPLVL
;
A
#
# COMPACT_ATOMS: atom_id res chain seq x y z
N MET A 1 12.35 12.62 0.42
CA MET A 1 12.30 13.97 1.02
C MET A 1 13.66 14.45 1.55
N ASN A 2 14.36 13.65 2.35
CA ASN A 2 15.53 14.15 3.11
C ASN A 2 16.81 14.47 2.31
N ILE A 3 16.98 13.94 1.09
CA ILE A 3 18.20 14.16 0.29
C ILE A 3 17.91 15.10 -0.88
N LYS A 4 17.19 14.64 -1.91
CA LYS A 4 16.95 15.42 -3.14
C LYS A 4 16.23 16.74 -2.87
N CYS A 5 15.07 16.71 -2.21
CA CYS A 5 14.29 17.93 -1.92
C CYS A 5 15.06 18.91 -1.02
N ARG A 6 15.82 18.39 -0.05
CA ARG A 6 16.68 19.21 0.81
C ARG A 6 17.81 19.89 0.01
N TYR A 7 18.42 19.16 -0.92
CA TYR A 7 19.47 19.69 -1.78
C TYR A 7 18.94 20.66 -2.85
N SER A 8 17.80 20.36 -3.47
CA SER A 8 17.23 21.13 -4.58
C SER A 8 16.27 22.24 -4.16
N GLY A 9 15.92 22.34 -2.88
CA GLY A 9 14.90 23.27 -2.37
C GLY A 9 13.47 22.98 -2.85
N SER A 10 13.23 21.83 -3.50
CA SER A 10 11.93 21.50 -4.08
C SER A 10 10.96 21.00 -3.02
N THR A 11 9.76 21.59 -2.96
CA THR A 11 8.68 21.15 -2.07
C THR A 11 7.62 20.40 -2.89
N PRO A 12 7.44 19.08 -2.69
CA PRO A 12 6.39 18.33 -3.37
C PRO A 12 5.02 18.65 -2.79
N HIS A 13 4.04 18.78 -3.69
CA HIS A 13 2.66 19.14 -3.38
C HIS A 13 1.75 17.91 -3.15
N CYS A 14 2.12 16.75 -3.67
CA CYS A 14 1.36 15.51 -3.57
C CYS A 14 2.31 14.31 -3.53
N ALA A 15 1.87 13.23 -2.88
CA ALA A 15 2.54 11.94 -2.89
C ALA A 15 1.52 10.85 -3.23
N VAL A 16 1.82 10.05 -4.26
CA VAL A 16 0.99 8.89 -4.63
C VAL A 16 1.68 7.64 -4.09
N VAL A 17 0.97 6.89 -3.24
CA VAL A 17 1.47 5.64 -2.68
C VAL A 17 0.78 4.49 -3.41
N VAL A 18 1.46 3.90 -4.38
CA VAL A 18 0.88 2.80 -5.17
C VAL A 18 0.94 1.49 -4.41
N ALA A 19 -0.16 0.75 -4.38
CA ALA A 19 -0.24 -0.59 -3.79
C ALA A 19 -0.97 -1.56 -4.73
N THR A 20 -0.82 -2.86 -4.51
CA THR A 20 -1.60 -3.88 -5.23
C THR A 20 -2.28 -4.77 -4.21
N ILE A 21 -3.42 -5.39 -4.57
CA ILE A 21 -4.11 -6.33 -3.67
C ILE A 21 -3.16 -7.44 -3.22
N ARG A 22 -2.39 -8.02 -4.16
CA ARG A 22 -1.38 -9.03 -3.84
C ARG A 22 -0.30 -8.47 -2.93
N GLY A 23 0.25 -7.30 -3.23
CA GLY A 23 1.26 -6.65 -2.40
C GLY A 23 0.80 -6.43 -0.97
N LEU A 24 -0.46 -5.99 -0.77
CA LEU A 24 -1.04 -5.85 0.57
C LEU A 24 -1.17 -7.20 1.27
N LYS A 25 -1.71 -8.24 0.60
CA LYS A 25 -1.77 -9.59 1.19
C LYS A 25 -0.40 -10.11 1.61
N MET A 26 0.64 -9.82 0.84
CA MET A 26 2.03 -10.21 1.16
C MET A 26 2.61 -9.49 2.38
N GLN A 27 2.05 -8.34 2.77
CA GLN A 27 2.39 -7.60 4.00
C GLN A 27 1.49 -7.97 5.18
N GLY A 28 0.38 -8.68 4.93
CA GLY A 28 -0.47 -9.24 5.98
C GLY A 28 0.23 -10.44 6.62
N ASP A 29 0.35 -10.42 7.95
CA ASP A 29 1.00 -11.48 8.72
C ASP A 29 0.29 -12.83 8.47
N GLY A 30 0.88 -13.67 7.62
CA GLY A 30 0.28 -14.96 7.27
C GLY A 30 0.78 -15.61 5.99
N LEU A 31 1.53 -14.90 5.14
CA LEU A 31 2.11 -15.47 3.92
C LEU A 31 3.63 -15.67 4.06
N GLU A 32 4.09 -16.92 4.06
CA GLU A 32 5.51 -17.21 3.86
C GLU A 32 5.85 -16.99 2.37
N ILE A 33 6.78 -16.08 2.10
CA ILE A 33 7.19 -15.74 0.74
C ILE A 33 8.66 -16.04 0.58
N VAL A 34 8.93 -17.10 -0.16
CA VAL A 34 10.29 -17.53 -0.46
C VAL A 34 10.57 -17.30 -1.94
N ALA A 35 11.63 -16.55 -2.23
CA ALA A 35 12.06 -16.29 -3.59
C ALA A 35 12.30 -17.61 -4.34
N GLY A 36 11.78 -17.71 -5.56
CA GLY A 36 11.90 -18.91 -6.40
C GLY A 36 10.90 -20.04 -6.09
N LYS A 37 10.12 -19.97 -5.01
CA LYS A 37 9.01 -20.90 -4.78
C LYS A 37 7.70 -20.39 -5.43
N PRO A 38 6.81 -21.30 -5.87
CA PRO A 38 5.46 -20.93 -6.28
C PRO A 38 4.75 -20.13 -5.19
N ARG A 39 3.96 -19.14 -5.60
CA ARG A 39 3.18 -18.33 -4.67
C ARG A 39 2.13 -19.19 -3.97
N SER A 40 1.92 -18.94 -2.68
CA SER A 40 0.86 -19.60 -1.93
C SER A 40 -0.51 -19.24 -2.52
N ASN A 41 -1.46 -20.19 -2.42
CA ASN A 41 -2.80 -20.01 -2.98
C ASN A 41 -3.50 -18.77 -2.39
N ALA A 42 -3.30 -18.52 -1.09
CA ALA A 42 -3.85 -17.35 -0.40
C ALA A 42 -3.35 -15.99 -0.97
N CYS A 43 -2.19 -15.96 -1.64
CA CYS A 43 -1.70 -14.76 -2.30
C CYS A 43 -2.37 -14.50 -3.66
N ILE A 44 -2.93 -15.54 -4.29
CA ILE A 44 -3.51 -15.49 -5.64
C ILE A 44 -5.04 -15.61 -5.65
N THR A 45 -5.66 -16.08 -4.57
CA THR A 45 -7.13 -16.08 -4.39
C THR A 45 -7.60 -14.85 -3.60
N GLU A 46 -8.88 -14.50 -3.72
CA GLU A 46 -9.48 -13.43 -2.91
C GLU A 46 -9.40 -13.74 -1.40
N ASN A 47 -8.91 -12.76 -0.63
CA ASN A 47 -8.83 -12.84 0.84
C ASN A 47 -8.75 -11.42 1.41
N VAL A 48 -9.90 -10.91 1.90
CA VAL A 48 -10.02 -9.53 2.40
C VAL A 48 -9.23 -9.34 3.71
N ALA A 49 -9.25 -10.34 4.61
CA ALA A 49 -8.56 -10.25 5.90
C ALA A 49 -7.04 -10.05 5.76
N LEU A 50 -6.41 -10.72 4.79
CA LEU A 50 -4.98 -10.50 4.50
C LEU A 50 -4.70 -9.11 3.92
N VAL A 51 -5.64 -8.55 3.13
CA VAL A 51 -5.51 -7.18 2.62
C VAL A 51 -5.62 -6.16 3.76
N GLU A 52 -6.56 -6.36 4.69
CA GLU A 52 -6.74 -5.53 5.88
C GLU A 52 -5.50 -5.55 6.78
N ALA A 53 -5.00 -6.74 7.12
CA ALA A 53 -3.77 -6.90 7.90
C ALA A 53 -2.58 -6.21 7.21
N GLY A 54 -2.45 -6.40 5.89
CA GLY A 54 -1.42 -5.75 5.09
C GLY A 54 -1.51 -4.23 5.08
N TYR A 55 -2.71 -3.65 5.11
CA TYR A 55 -2.90 -2.21 5.18
C TYR A 55 -2.53 -1.61 6.53
N VAL A 56 -2.90 -2.28 7.63
CA VAL A 56 -2.51 -1.84 8.97
C VAL A 56 -0.98 -1.77 9.07
N ASN A 57 -0.29 -2.79 8.55
CA ASN A 57 1.17 -2.84 8.60
C ASN A 57 1.85 -1.85 7.61
N PHE A 58 1.40 -1.82 6.35
CA PHE A 58 2.05 -1.07 5.28
C PHE A 58 1.35 0.27 4.99
N GLY A 59 0.05 0.24 4.71
CA GLY A 59 -0.69 1.42 4.27
C GLY A 59 -0.67 2.55 5.29
N GLN A 60 -0.99 2.27 6.54
CA GLN A 60 -1.01 3.28 7.61
C GLN A 60 0.38 3.89 7.86
N ALA A 61 1.43 3.06 7.87
CA ALA A 61 2.79 3.52 8.09
C ALA A 61 3.27 4.44 6.96
N TYR A 62 3.00 4.09 5.69
CA TYR A 62 3.40 4.93 4.55
C TYR A 62 2.60 6.24 4.49
N ILE A 63 1.29 6.20 4.77
CA ILE A 63 0.48 7.43 4.87
C ILE A 63 1.01 8.33 6.00
N SER A 64 1.25 7.78 7.20
CA SER A 64 1.78 8.53 8.34
C SER A 64 3.13 9.17 8.01
N ASN A 65 4.05 8.41 7.40
CA ASN A 65 5.34 8.91 6.95
C ASN A 65 5.19 10.06 5.95
N THR A 66 4.29 9.96 4.97
CA THR A 66 4.07 11.07 4.01
C THR A 66 3.60 12.36 4.67
N LYS A 67 2.79 12.27 5.73
CA LYS A 67 2.35 13.43 6.53
C LYS A 67 3.50 14.04 7.34
N VAL A 68 4.35 13.21 7.94
CA VAL A 68 5.47 13.66 8.79
C VAL A 68 6.56 14.36 7.98
N TYR A 69 6.84 13.91 6.75
CA TYR A 69 7.97 14.44 5.96
C TYR A 69 7.72 15.80 5.31
N GLY A 70 6.68 16.55 5.70
CA GLY A 70 6.55 17.97 5.37
C GLY A 70 6.43 18.27 3.88
N ALA A 71 6.13 17.27 3.05
CA ALA A 71 5.30 17.54 1.90
C ALA A 71 3.95 17.88 2.50
N GLY A 72 3.36 19.04 2.22
CA GLY A 72 1.92 19.21 2.39
C GLY A 72 1.19 18.26 1.45
N ALA A 73 1.35 16.95 1.64
CA ALA A 73 0.71 15.90 0.88
C ALA A 73 -0.70 15.84 1.41
N TYR A 74 -1.53 16.74 0.90
CA TYR A 74 -2.93 16.82 1.28
C TYR A 74 -3.70 15.57 0.84
N ASP A 75 -3.15 14.75 -0.06
CA ASP A 75 -3.77 13.52 -0.52
C ASP A 75 -2.72 12.42 -0.71
N ALA A 76 -2.70 11.43 0.18
CA ALA A 76 -2.03 10.16 -0.06
C ALA A 76 -3.00 9.26 -0.84
N VAL A 77 -2.85 9.21 -2.16
CA VAL A 77 -3.73 8.37 -3.00
C VAL A 77 -3.18 6.95 -3.03
N ILE A 78 -3.97 5.98 -2.55
CA ILE A 78 -3.68 4.57 -2.76
C ILE A 78 -4.40 4.09 -4.01
N CYS A 79 -3.63 3.92 -5.08
CA CYS A 79 -4.09 3.24 -6.28
C CYS A 79 -3.98 1.73 -6.04
N ILE A 80 -5.10 1.02 -6.00
CA ILE A 80 -5.11 -0.44 -5.86
C ILE A 80 -5.29 -1.08 -7.24
N HIS A 81 -4.24 -1.73 -7.74
CA HIS A 81 -4.33 -2.48 -9.00
C HIS A 81 -4.90 -3.89 -8.76
N HIS A 82 -5.95 -4.23 -9.50
CA HIS A 82 -6.64 -5.51 -9.45
C HIS A 82 -6.23 -6.40 -10.62
N ALA A 83 -5.00 -6.93 -10.57
CA ALA A 83 -4.67 -8.09 -11.39
C ALA A 83 -5.10 -9.33 -10.59
N ASP A 84 -6.11 -10.03 -11.11
CA ASP A 84 -6.45 -11.43 -10.82
C ASP A 84 -7.45 -11.76 -9.68
N ASP A 85 -7.72 -10.91 -8.68
CA ASP A 85 -8.86 -11.04 -7.73
C ASP A 85 -8.78 -9.97 -6.61
N GLY A 86 -9.94 -9.54 -6.06
CA GLY A 86 -10.04 -8.45 -5.08
C GLY A 86 -11.06 -7.34 -5.36
N ARG A 87 -12.15 -7.58 -6.13
CA ARG A 87 -13.17 -6.55 -6.43
C ARG A 87 -13.89 -6.19 -5.15
N ALA A 88 -14.19 -7.20 -4.31
CA ALA A 88 -14.76 -6.99 -3.00
C ALA A 88 -13.75 -6.31 -2.06
N ALA A 89 -12.47 -6.68 -2.15
CA ALA A 89 -11.41 -6.01 -1.41
C ALA A 89 -11.33 -4.51 -1.76
N VAL A 90 -11.35 -4.13 -3.04
CA VAL A 90 -11.34 -2.72 -3.48
C VAL A 90 -12.58 -1.97 -2.94
N SER A 91 -13.78 -2.52 -3.08
CA SER A 91 -15.00 -1.88 -2.55
C SER A 91 -14.99 -1.74 -1.03
N HIS A 92 -14.39 -2.69 -0.31
CA HIS A 92 -14.27 -2.64 1.15
C HIS A 92 -13.18 -1.67 1.62
N PHE A 93 -12.14 -1.46 0.79
CA PHE A 93 -10.99 -0.62 1.11
C PHE A 93 -11.15 0.85 0.76
N LEU A 94 -11.92 1.18 -0.27
CA LEU A 94 -12.17 2.56 -0.69
C LEU A 94 -12.54 3.50 0.49
N PRO A 95 -13.39 3.09 1.45
CA PRO A 95 -13.74 3.92 2.62
C PRO A 95 -12.63 4.04 3.68
N LEU A 96 -11.62 3.17 3.68
CA LEU A 96 -10.53 3.18 4.67
C LEU A 96 -9.34 4.04 4.22
N VAL A 97 -9.33 4.44 2.94
CA VAL A 97 -8.23 5.10 2.24
C VAL A 97 -8.56 6.54 1.86
N LEU A 98 -9.85 6.85 1.62
CA LEU A 98 -10.39 8.21 1.45
C LEU A 98 -10.76 8.82 2.81
#